data_AF-A0A954BVS7-F1
#
_entry.id   AF-A0A954BVS7-F1
#
_cell.length_a   1.000
_cell.length_b   1.000
_cell.length_c   1.000
_cell.angle_alpha   90.00
_cell.angle_beta   90.00
_cell.angle_gamma   90.00
#
_symmetry.space_group_name_H-M   'P 1'
#
loop_
_entity.id
_entity.type
_entity.pdbx_description
1 polymer ?
#
loop_
_entity_poly.entity_id
_entity_poly.type
_entity_poly.pdbx_seq_one_letter_code
_entity_poly.pdbx_strand_id
1 'polypeptide(L)' 'MTESDKATRRINKGSDSAIMLREKYTRRMAALRRFTDHLQKGNFPDEAEMETLRAVGVSETEIKALVHQYAS' A
#
# COMPACT_ATOMS: atom_id res chain seq x y z
N MET A 1 -30.58 25.12 -1.09
CA MET A 1 -29.71 23.98 -1.45
C MET A 1 -30.60 22.95 -2.11
N THR A 2 -30.40 22.70 -3.41
CA THR A 2 -31.30 21.88 -4.23
C THR A 2 -30.94 20.39 -4.14
N GLU A 3 -31.87 19.49 -4.47
CA GLU A 3 -31.59 18.04 -4.53
C GLU A 3 -30.45 17.70 -5.52
N SER A 4 -30.24 18.53 -6.54
CA SER A 4 -29.13 18.44 -7.49
C SER A 4 -27.75 18.68 -6.84
N ASP A 5 -27.67 19.58 -5.86
CA ASP A 5 -26.42 19.89 -5.13
C ASP A 5 -26.02 18.73 -4.18
N LYS A 6 -26.99 17.97 -3.68
CA LYS A 6 -26.74 16.78 -2.84
C LYS A 6 -26.26 15.60 -3.69
N ALA A 7 -26.82 15.41 -4.88
CA ALA A 7 -26.43 14.34 -5.80
C ALA A 7 -24.98 14.50 -6.28
N THR A 8 -24.60 15.70 -6.72
CA THR A 8 -23.23 16.02 -7.16
C THR A 8 -22.19 15.85 -6.04
N ARG A 9 -22.49 16.28 -4.81
CA ARG A 9 -21.60 16.02 -3.65
C ARG A 9 -21.41 14.52 -3.35
N ARG A 10 -22.44 13.69 -3.49
CA ARG A 10 -22.34 12.24 -3.24
C ARG A 10 -21.46 11.56 -4.30
N ILE A 11 -21.61 11.95 -5.56
CA ILE A 11 -20.78 11.44 -6.66
C ILE A 11 -19.31 11.83 -6.44
N ASN A 12 -19.04 13.10 -6.11
CA ASN A 12 -17.68 13.58 -5.86
C ASN A 12 -17.00 12.90 -4.67
N LYS A 13 -17.73 12.69 -3.55
CA LYS A 13 -17.18 11.94 -2.40
C LYS A 13 -16.87 10.48 -2.71
N GLY A 14 -17.68 9.86 -3.56
CA GLY A 14 -17.46 8.48 -4.03
C GLY A 14 -16.22 8.37 -4.92
N SER A 15 -16.03 9.31 -5.85
CA SER A 15 -14.83 9.37 -6.68
C SER A 15 -13.57 9.63 -5.86
N ASP A 16 -13.61 10.54 -4.89
CA ASP A 16 -12.46 10.84 -4.02
C ASP A 16 -12.04 9.63 -3.20
N SER A 17 -13.02 8.88 -2.68
CA SER A 17 -12.77 7.66 -1.92
C SER A 17 -12.15 6.56 -2.78
N ALA A 18 -12.64 6.39 -4.02
CA ALA A 18 -12.08 5.43 -4.97
C ALA A 18 -10.64 5.80 -5.40
N ILE A 19 -10.37 7.09 -5.60
CA ILE A 19 -9.02 7.60 -5.89
C ILE A 19 -8.07 7.30 -4.72
N MET A 20 -8.46 7.65 -3.50
CA MET A 20 -7.65 7.37 -2.30
C MET A 20 -7.37 5.87 -2.12
N LEU A 21 -8.37 5.01 -2.37
CA LEU A 21 -8.21 3.55 -2.27
C LEU A 21 -7.21 3.05 -3.32
N ARG A 22 -7.33 3.53 -4.57
CA ARG A 22 -6.42 3.18 -5.66
C ARG A 22 -5.00 3.65 -5.38
N GLU A 23 -4.83 4.86 -4.87
CA GLU A 23 -3.51 5.38 -4.47
C GLU A 23 -2.89 4.53 -3.35
N LYS A 24 -3.66 4.21 -2.31
CA LYS A 24 -3.19 3.37 -1.21
C LYS A 24 -2.75 1.99 -1.71
N TYR A 25 -3.56 1.36 -2.57
CA TYR A 25 -3.22 0.09 -3.19
C TYR A 25 -1.93 0.19 -4.03
N THR A 26 -1.80 1.23 -4.84
CA THR A 26 -0.63 1.46 -5.71
C THR A 26 0.64 1.65 -4.87
N ARG A 27 0.58 2.43 -3.79
CA ARG A 27 1.71 2.62 -2.86
C ARG A 27 2.10 1.30 -2.19
N ARG A 28 1.11 0.51 -1.75
CA ARG A 28 1.35 -0.82 -1.16
C ARG A 28 2.06 -1.76 -2.13
N MET A 29 1.59 -1.85 -3.38
CA MET A 29 2.21 -2.70 -4.40
C MET A 29 3.63 -2.25 -4.72
N ALA A 30 3.88 -0.94 -4.82
CA ALA A 30 5.21 -0.40 -5.09
C ALA A 30 6.20 -0.64 -3.93
N ALA A 31 5.75 -0.58 -2.68
CA ALA A 31 6.57 -0.90 -1.52
C ALA A 31 6.92 -2.39 -1.46
N LEU A 32 5.92 -3.26 -1.64
CA LEU A 32 6.11 -4.71 -1.67
C LEU A 32 7.06 -5.13 -2.80
N ARG A 33 6.94 -4.53 -3.99
CA ARG A 33 7.83 -4.83 -5.11
C ARG A 33 9.28 -4.46 -4.82
N ARG A 34 9.52 -3.26 -4.28
CA ARG A 34 10.88 -2.83 -3.89
C ARG A 34 11.48 -3.76 -2.85
N PHE A 35 10.68 -4.13 -1.86
CA PHE A 35 11.07 -5.06 -0.82
C PHE A 35 11.44 -6.44 -1.37
N THR A 36 10.61 -7.02 -2.25
CA THR A 36 10.91 -8.31 -2.88
C THR A 36 12.15 -8.24 -3.77
N ASP A 37 12.34 -7.14 -4.50
CA ASP A 37 13.53 -6.93 -5.33
C ASP A 37 14.81 -6.83 -4.48
N HIS A 38 14.73 -6.30 -3.26
CA HIS A 38 15.85 -6.30 -2.30
C HIS A 38 16.15 -7.70 -1.79
N LEU A 39 15.14 -8.45 -1.37
CA LEU A 39 15.30 -9.82 -0.90
C LEU A 39 15.89 -10.74 -1.97
N GLN A 40 15.43 -10.62 -3.22
CA GLN A 40 15.98 -11.39 -4.35
C GLN A 40 17.46 -11.12 -4.62
N LYS A 41 17.96 -9.93 -4.25
CA LYS A 41 19.38 -9.57 -4.36
C LYS A 41 20.20 -10.02 -3.15
N GLY A 42 19.58 -10.68 -2.16
CA GLY A 42 20.20 -11.06 -0.91
C GLY A 42 20.37 -9.90 0.08
N ASN A 43 19.76 -8.75 -0.19
CA ASN A 43 19.78 -7.61 0.71
C ASN A 43 18.60 -7.73 1.68
N PHE A 44 18.90 -7.83 2.97
CA PHE A 44 17.87 -7.73 3.99
C PHE A 44 17.40 -6.28 4.13
N PRO A 45 16.08 -6.08 4.32
CA PRO A 45 15.50 -4.77 4.50
C PRO A 45 16.06 -4.08 5.75
N ASP A 46 16.32 -2.78 5.63
CA ASP A 46 16.66 -1.93 6.78
C ASP A 46 15.41 -1.41 7.49
N GLU A 47 15.59 -0.73 8.62
CA GLU A 47 14.47 -0.20 9.42
C GLU A 47 13.61 0.82 8.65
N ALA A 48 14.21 1.59 7.71
CA ALA A 48 13.47 2.57 6.91
C ALA A 48 12.55 1.89 5.89
N GLU A 49 13.01 0.77 5.32
CA GLU A 49 12.23 -0.04 4.40
C GLU A 49 11.10 -0.79 5.13
N MET A 50 11.38 -1.30 6.32
CA MET A 50 10.38 -1.86 7.23
C MET A 50 9.31 -0.82 7.61
N GLU A 51 9.71 0.41 7.93
CA GLU A 51 8.78 1.51 8.22
C GLU A 51 7.91 1.88 7.01
N THR A 52 8.50 1.87 5.81
CA THR A 52 7.76 2.11 4.57
C THR A 52 6.65 1.08 4.35
N LEU A 53 6.93 -0.20 4.66
CA LEU A 53 5.96 -1.28 4.59
C LEU A 53 4.85 -1.13 5.64
N ARG A 54 5.19 -0.77 6.88
CA ARG A 54 4.22 -0.48 7.94
C ARG A 54 3.31 0.70 7.56
N ALA A 55 3.88 1.77 7.02
CA ALA A 55 3.14 2.96 6.60
C ALA A 55 2.10 2.68 5.50
N VAL A 56 2.36 1.72 4.61
CA VAL A 56 1.39 1.30 3.58
C VAL A 56 0.46 0.16 4.03
N GLY A 57 0.56 -0.24 5.31
CA GLY A 57 -0.33 -1.21 5.95
C GLY A 57 0.02 -2.66 5.66
N VAL A 58 1.29 -2.99 5.43
CA VAL A 58 1.78 -4.38 5.43
C VAL A 58 2.09 -4.76 6.87
N SER A 59 1.52 -5.87 7.33
CA SER A 59 1.68 -6.37 8.70
C SER A 59 3.03 -7.09 8.90
N GLU A 60 3.51 -7.17 10.14
CA GLU A 60 4.74 -7.92 10.45
C GLU A 60 4.68 -9.39 10.01
N THR A 61 3.51 -10.03 10.12
CA THR A 61 3.33 -11.42 9.70
C THR A 61 3.50 -11.59 8.20
N GLU A 62 2.97 -10.66 7.39
CA GLU A 62 3.17 -10.63 5.94
C GLU A 62 4.65 -10.40 5.59
N ILE A 63 5.32 -9.50 6.31
CA ILE A 63 6.74 -9.22 6.09
C ILE A 63 7.58 -10.47 6.40
N LYS A 64 7.35 -11.13 7.54
CA LYS A 64 8.06 -12.36 7.92
C LYS A 64 7.85 -13.49 6.93
N ALA A 65 6.61 -13.65 6.42
CA ALA A 65 6.31 -14.65 5.40
C ALA A 65 7.08 -14.40 4.09
N LEU A 66 7.15 -13.14 3.65
CA LEU A 66 7.93 -12.76 2.46
C LEU A 66 9.42 -13.01 2.67
N VAL A 67 9.99 -12.61 3.81
CA VAL A 67 11.42 -12.87 4.10
C VAL A 67 11.71 -14.36 4.07
N HIS A 68 10.89 -15.19 4.73
CA HIS A 68 11.07 -16.64 4.75
C HIS A 68 11.01 -17.25 3.34
N GLN A 69 10.12 -16.76 2.47
CA GLN A 69 9.96 -17.26 1.10
C GLN A 69 11.19 -17.01 0.22
N TYR A 70 11.87 -15.87 0.38
CA TYR A 70 12.98 -15.46 -0.48
C TYR A 70 14.37 -15.72 0.12
N ALA A 71 14.45 -16.09 1.40
CA ALA A 71 15.69 -16.46 2.09
C ALA A 71 15.98 -17.97 2.12
N SER A 72 15.10 -18.81 1.53
CA SER A 72 15.35 -20.25 1.27
C SER A 72 15.98 -20.46 -0.10
#